data_AF-A0A0E3QPE7-F1
#
_entry.id   AF-A0A0E3QPE7-F1
#
_cell.length_a   1.000
_cell.length_b   1.000
_cell.length_c   1.000
_cell.angle_alpha   90.00
_cell.angle_beta   90.00
_cell.angle_gamma   90.00
#
_symmetry.space_group_name_H-M   'P 1'
#
loop_
_entity.id
_entity.type
_entity.pdbx_description
1 polymer ?
#
loop_
_entity_poly.entity_id
_entity_poly.type
_entity_poly.pdbx_seq_one_letter_code
_entity_poly.pdbx_strand_id
1 'polypeptide(L)'
;MSGMGFREVLKMNKKEWERSLTSGRSSPMLTNLGVISPYPLLFGETVIKDAYLVTPAFHTPAFMLGISTYQETLTLTAGYYEPAIRKENVDCLLGLVAGELISCHDS
;
A
#
# COMPACT_ATOMS: atom_id res chain seq x y z
N MET A 1 -8.32 1.79 -26.69
CA MET A 1 -6.89 1.45 -26.53
C MET A 1 -6.75 -0.06 -26.70
N SER A 2 -5.91 -0.53 -27.62
CA SER A 2 -5.52 -1.94 -27.64
C SER A 2 -4.67 -2.23 -26.40
N GLY A 3 -4.92 -3.34 -25.70
CA GLY A 3 -4.05 -3.78 -24.61
C GLY A 3 -2.66 -4.13 -25.14
N MET A 4 -1.63 -4.01 -24.29
CA MET A 4 -0.29 -4.50 -24.59
C MET A 4 -0.23 -6.03 -24.48
N GLY A 5 0.59 -6.65 -25.31
CA GLY A 5 0.85 -8.09 -25.20
C GLY A 5 1.66 -8.41 -23.94
N PHE A 6 1.46 -9.61 -23.35
CA PHE A 6 2.16 -10.03 -22.13
C PHE A 6 3.69 -9.90 -22.22
N ARG A 7 4.28 -10.28 -23.36
CA ARG A 7 5.74 -10.17 -23.59
C ARG A 7 6.22 -8.71 -23.60
N GLU A 8 5.39 -7.78 -24.07
CA GLU A 8 5.72 -6.35 -24.10
C GLU A 8 5.69 -5.78 -22.68
N VAL A 9 4.66 -6.13 -21.91
CA VAL A 9 4.55 -5.77 -20.48
C VAL A 9 5.76 -6.27 -19.70
N LEU A 10 6.19 -7.52 -19.92
CA LEU A 10 7.39 -8.05 -19.25
C LEU A 10 8.67 -7.27 -19.59
N LYS A 11 8.86 -6.90 -20.86
CA LYS A 11 10.02 -6.11 -21.28
C LYS A 11 9.99 -4.71 -20.65
N MET A 12 8.81 -4.08 -20.62
CA MET A 12 8.61 -2.78 -20.00
C MET A 12 8.93 -2.83 -18.50
N ASN A 13 8.36 -3.78 -17.76
CA ASN A 13 8.57 -3.91 -16.32
C ASN A 13 10.05 -4.12 -15.97
N LYS A 14 10.78 -4.94 -16.74
CA LYS A 14 12.22 -5.13 -16.55
C LYS A 14 13.01 -3.84 -16.73
N LYS A 15 12.72 -3.10 -17.81
CA LYS A 15 13.39 -1.83 -18.11
C LYS A 15 13.12 -0.77 -17.04
N GLU A 16 11.88 -0.65 -16.56
CA GLU A 16 11.53 0.29 -15.49
C GLU A 16 12.17 -0.11 -14.15
N TRP A 17 12.28 -1.41 -13.88
CA TRP A 17 12.98 -1.91 -12.70
C TRP A 17 14.48 -1.56 -12.75
N GLU A 18 15.15 -1.78 -13.87
CA GLU A 18 16.57 -1.41 -14.06
C GLU A 18 16.80 0.10 -13.87
N ARG A 19 15.89 0.94 -14.39
CA ARG A 19 15.93 2.40 -14.17
C ARG A 19 15.77 2.77 -12.69
N SER A 20 14.87 2.08 -11.99
CA SER A 20 14.62 2.31 -10.57
C SER A 20 15.86 1.96 -9.75
N LEU A 21 16.49 0.81 -10.04
CA LEU A 21 17.74 0.39 -9.41
C LEU A 21 18.87 1.38 -9.66
N THR A 22 19.03 1.83 -10.90
CA THR A 22 20.12 2.75 -11.29
C THR A 22 19.97 4.13 -10.62
N SER A 23 18.74 4.62 -10.50
CA SER A 23 18.48 5.94 -9.89
C SER A 23 18.34 5.90 -8.37
N GLY A 24 18.17 4.72 -7.77
CA GLY A 24 17.82 4.55 -6.36
C GLY A 24 16.43 5.10 -6.01
N ARG A 25 15.55 5.28 -7.01
CA ARG A 25 14.21 5.86 -6.86
C ARG A 25 13.18 4.95 -7.50
N SER A 26 11.97 4.94 -6.95
CA SER A 26 10.81 4.32 -7.59
C SER A 26 9.58 5.17 -7.39
N SER A 27 8.63 5.08 -8.32
CA SER A 27 7.29 5.60 -8.08
C SER A 27 6.61 4.79 -6.96
N PRO A 28 6.09 5.43 -5.91
CA PRO A 28 5.35 4.71 -4.87
C PRO A 28 4.09 4.08 -5.48
N MET A 29 3.85 2.82 -5.14
CA MET A 29 2.63 2.14 -5.54
C MET A 29 1.53 2.44 -4.53
N LEU A 30 0.36 2.84 -5.00
CA LEU A 30 -0.84 3.03 -4.18
C LEU A 30 -1.88 2.00 -4.57
N THR A 31 -2.49 1.34 -3.60
CA THR A 31 -3.59 0.41 -3.84
C THR A 31 -4.73 0.60 -2.83
N ASN A 32 -5.95 0.63 -3.36
CA ASN A 32 -7.17 0.56 -2.56
C ASN A 32 -7.62 -0.90 -2.53
N LEU A 33 -7.56 -1.51 -1.35
CA LEU A 33 -7.93 -2.89 -1.06
C LEU A 33 -9.42 -3.02 -0.67
N GLY A 34 -10.13 -1.90 -0.58
CA GLY A 34 -11.56 -1.85 -0.35
C GLY A 34 -11.98 -2.17 1.09
N VAL A 35 -13.28 -2.46 1.23
CA VAL A 35 -13.87 -2.90 2.49
C VAL A 35 -13.58 -4.39 2.67
N ILE A 36 -12.88 -4.77 3.74
CA ILE A 36 -12.48 -6.15 4.03
C ILE A 36 -13.72 -7.04 4.19
N SER A 37 -14.72 -6.56 4.92
CA SER A 37 -16.02 -7.20 5.07
C SER A 37 -17.07 -6.14 5.40
N PRO A 38 -18.26 -6.18 4.77
CA PRO A 38 -19.35 -5.26 5.07
C PRO A 38 -20.09 -5.62 6.38
N TYR A 39 -19.80 -6.78 6.97
CA TYR A 39 -20.38 -7.24 8.24
C TYR A 39 -19.29 -7.68 9.23
N PRO A 40 -19.57 -7.68 10.55
CA PRO A 40 -18.61 -8.15 11.55
C PRO A 40 -18.20 -9.59 11.29
N LEU A 41 -16.89 -9.82 11.23
CA LEU A 41 -16.33 -11.15 11.12
C LEU A 41 -16.36 -11.85 12.47
N LEU A 42 -16.53 -13.17 12.45
CA LEU A 42 -16.65 -14.02 13.64
C LEU A 42 -15.61 -15.14 13.60
N PHE A 43 -14.94 -15.38 14.73
CA PHE A 43 -14.23 -16.62 15.01
C PHE A 43 -14.99 -17.41 16.07
N GLY A 44 -15.83 -18.34 15.61
CA GLY A 44 -16.83 -18.99 16.47
C GLY A 44 -17.80 -17.94 17.00
N GLU A 45 -17.86 -17.80 18.32
CA GLU A 45 -18.70 -16.80 19.01
C GLU A 45 -18.01 -15.45 19.22
N THR A 46 -16.73 -15.32 18.84
CA THR A 46 -15.94 -14.10 19.08
C THR A 46 -16.04 -13.15 17.90
N VAL A 47 -16.54 -11.93 18.14
CA VAL A 47 -16.56 -10.85 17.15
C VAL A 47 -15.16 -10.25 16.99
N ILE A 48 -14.66 -10.24 15.75
CA ILE A 48 -13.38 -9.62 15.39
C ILE A 48 -13.55 -8.10 15.41
N LYS A 49 -12.73 -7.41 16.20
CA LYS A 49 -12.73 -5.94 16.29
C LYS A 49 -11.91 -5.29 15.18
N ASP A 50 -10.78 -5.88 14.86
CA ASP A 50 -9.82 -5.33 13.91
C ASP A 50 -9.45 -6.36 12.85
N ALA A 51 -9.39 -5.92 11.60
CA ALA A 51 -8.90 -6.71 10.47
C ALA A 51 -7.99 -5.84 9.62
N TYR A 52 -6.83 -6.39 9.26
CA TYR A 52 -5.80 -5.65 8.54
C TYR A 52 -5.38 -6.43 7.29
N LEU A 53 -5.26 -5.73 6.17
CA LEU A 53 -4.60 -6.25 4.98
C LEU A 53 -3.18 -5.70 4.89
N VAL A 54 -2.24 -6.62 4.72
CA VAL A 54 -0.82 -6.28 4.54
C VAL A 54 -0.47 -6.22 3.07
N THR A 55 0.19 -5.14 2.67
CA THR A 55 0.73 -5.02 1.33
C THR A 55 2.03 -5.82 1.18
N PRO A 56 2.35 -6.33 -0.02
CA PRO A 56 3.65 -6.93 -0.26
C PRO A 56 4.79 -5.96 0.06
N ALA A 57 5.82 -6.45 0.74
CA ALA A 57 7.08 -5.75 0.88
C ALA A 57 7.94 -6.00 -0.37
N PHE A 58 8.31 -4.94 -1.08
CA PHE A 58 9.18 -5.01 -2.25
C PHE A 58 10.63 -4.75 -1.88
N HIS A 59 11.56 -5.27 -2.67
CA HIS A 59 12.98 -4.90 -2.55
C HIS A 59 13.16 -3.41 -2.84
N THR A 60 14.19 -2.82 -2.22
CA THR A 60 14.59 -1.43 -2.48
C THR A 60 14.82 -1.19 -3.99
N PRO A 61 14.40 -0.02 -4.53
CA PRO A 61 13.85 1.15 -3.84
C PRO A 61 12.31 1.16 -3.71
N ALA A 62 11.62 0.08 -4.04
CA ALA A 62 10.17 0.06 -4.12
C ALA A 62 9.45 0.21 -2.77
N PHE A 63 8.28 0.86 -2.83
CA PHE A 63 7.40 1.16 -1.70
C PHE A 63 5.94 1.01 -2.12
N MET A 64 5.10 0.41 -1.28
CA MET A 64 3.66 0.29 -1.53
C MET A 64 2.83 0.76 -0.34
N LEU A 65 1.91 1.68 -0.59
CA LEU A 65 0.86 2.09 0.33
C LEU A 65 -0.46 1.38 -0.04
N GLY A 66 -1.03 0.67 0.93
CA GLY A 66 -2.33 0.05 0.85
C GLY A 66 -3.34 0.76 1.74
N ILE A 67 -4.58 0.82 1.27
CA ILE A 67 -5.71 1.38 2.01
C ILE A 67 -6.79 0.32 2.09
N SER A 68 -7.26 0.01 3.28
CA SER A 68 -8.39 -0.91 3.49
C SER A 68 -9.32 -0.38 4.55
N THR A 69 -10.58 -0.82 4.54
CA THR A 69 -11.57 -0.43 5.55
C THR A 69 -12.17 -1.65 6.22
N TYR A 70 -12.32 -1.61 7.55
CA TYR A 70 -13.09 -2.58 8.31
C TYR A 70 -13.79 -1.88 9.47
N GLN A 71 -15.08 -2.19 9.69
CA GLN A 71 -15.92 -1.55 10.71
C GLN A 71 -15.74 -0.03 10.75
N GLU A 72 -16.00 0.63 9.62
CA GLU A 72 -15.93 2.08 9.46
C GLU A 72 -14.55 2.70 9.72
N THR A 73 -13.53 1.89 9.99
CA THR A 73 -12.17 2.33 10.25
C THR A 73 -11.32 2.14 9.00
N LEU A 74 -10.80 3.25 8.47
CA LEU A 74 -9.82 3.25 7.39
C LEU A 74 -8.43 2.96 7.96
N THR A 75 -7.76 1.96 7.39
CA THR A 75 -6.39 1.56 7.73
C THR A 75 -5.46 1.86 6.58
N LEU A 76 -4.32 2.49 6.89
CA LEU A 76 -3.19 2.65 5.97
C LEU A 76 -2.12 1.61 6.30
N THR A 77 -1.65 0.86 5.30
CA THR A 77 -0.57 -0.13 5.45
C THR A 77 0.58 0.16 4.48
N ALA A 78 1.82 0.15 4.97
CA ALA A 78 3.01 0.36 4.14
C ALA A 78 3.85 -0.92 4.02
N GLY A 79 4.14 -1.32 2.79
CA GLY A 79 5.01 -2.44 2.44
C GLY A 79 6.34 -1.91 1.92
N TYR A 80 7.43 -2.19 2.63
CA TYR A 80 8.76 -1.67 2.31
C TYR A 80 9.88 -2.57 2.86
N TYR A 81 11.09 -2.39 2.32
CA TYR A 81 12.28 -3.11 2.77
C TYR A 81 13.00 -2.32 3.89
N GLU A 82 12.72 -2.66 5.14
CA GLU A 82 13.25 -1.99 6.34
C GLU A 82 14.77 -1.78 6.32
N PRO A 83 15.63 -2.73 5.89
CA PRO A 83 17.08 -2.51 5.90
C PRO A 83 17.55 -1.35 5.00
N ALA A 84 16.74 -0.95 4.01
CA ALA A 84 17.06 0.16 3.11
C ALA A 84 16.25 1.43 3.38
N ILE A 85 15.11 1.32 4.08
CA ILE A 85 14.19 2.44 4.33
C ILE A 85 13.94 2.52 5.83
N ARG A 86 14.34 3.64 6.43
CA ARG A 86 14.14 3.90 7.86
C ARG A 86 12.66 3.95 8.21
N LYS A 87 12.26 3.19 9.24
CA LYS A 87 10.89 3.13 9.74
C LYS A 87 10.35 4.52 10.07
N GLU A 88 11.13 5.39 10.71
CA GLU A 88 10.72 6.75 11.07
C GLU A 88 10.22 7.57 9.87
N ASN A 89 10.82 7.38 8.69
CA ASN A 89 10.39 8.08 7.47
C ASN A 89 9.03 7.56 6.98
N VAL A 90 8.79 6.26 7.12
CA VAL A 90 7.51 5.63 6.76
C VAL A 90 6.43 6.05 7.74
N ASP A 91 6.72 6.03 9.04
CA ASP A 91 5.79 6.50 10.08
C ASP A 91 5.40 7.97 9.85
N CYS A 92 6.39 8.83 9.53
CA CYS A 92 6.16 10.24 9.20
C CYS A 92 5.26 10.39 7.97
N LEU A 93 5.53 9.65 6.89
CA LEU A 93 4.69 9.66 5.70
C LEU A 93 3.25 9.23 6.00
N LEU A 94 3.06 8.14 6.75
CA LEU A 94 1.72 7.66 7.13
C LEU A 94 0.98 8.68 7.99
N GLY A 95 1.67 9.34 8.92
CA GLY A 95 1.11 10.40 9.74
C GLY A 95 0.66 11.62 8.92
N LEU A 96 1.48 12.04 7.94
CA LEU A 96 1.12 13.11 7.01
C LEU A 96 -0.12 12.76 6.20
N VAL A 97 -0.16 11.57 5.60
CA VAL A 97 -1.32 11.12 4.80
C VAL A 97 -2.57 11.02 5.66
N ALA A 98 -2.48 10.46 6.86
CA ALA A 98 -3.60 10.38 7.79
C ALA A 98 -4.11 11.78 8.20
N GLY A 99 -3.19 12.71 8.49
CA GLY A 99 -3.53 14.09 8.83
C GLY A 99 -4.28 14.81 7.70
N GLU A 100 -3.82 14.69 6.46
CA GLU A 100 -4.51 15.25 5.30
C GLU A 100 -5.92 14.65 5.14
N LEU A 101 -6.06 13.32 5.25
CA LEU A 101 -7.37 12.66 5.13
C LEU A 101 -8.36 13.12 6.22
N ILE A 102 -7.89 13.29 7.46
CA ILE A 102 -8.71 13.81 8.55
C ILE A 102 -9.14 15.25 8.24
N SER A 103 -8.22 16.10 7.78
CA SER A 103 -8.54 17.50 7.46
C SER A 103 -9.59 17.64 6.36
N CYS A 104 -9.62 16.72 5.38
CA CYS A 104 -10.64 16.70 4.32
C CYS A 104 -12.02 16.24 4.80
N HIS A 105 -12.12 15.49 5.90
CA HIS A 105 -13.40 15.08 6.47
C HIS A 105 -14.06 16.22 7.26
N ASP A 106 -13.25 17.05 7.93
CA ASP A 106 -13.71 18.16 8.76
C ASP A 106 -14.04 19.44 7.97
N SER A 107 -13.83 19.43 6.65
CA SER A 107 -14.09 20.55 5.72
C SER A 107 -15.43 20.41 5.01
#